data_AF-A0A0K2ZG49-F1
#
_entry.id   AF-A0A0K2ZG49-F1
#
_cell.length_a   1.000
_cell.length_b   1.000
_cell.length_c   1.000
_cell.angle_alpha   90.00
_cell.angle_beta   90.00
_cell.angle_gamma   90.00
#
_symmetry.space_group_name_H-M   'P 1'
#
loop_
_entity.id
_entity.type
_entity.pdbx_description
1 polymer ?
#
loop_
_entity_poly.entity_id
_entity_poly.type
_entity_poly.pdbx_seq_one_letter_code
_entity_poly.pdbx_strand_id
1 'polypeptide(L)'
;MPGGALVFERWRRADGQRVIRLRYTAQSLAQLRERRTLTLQAPPPPSAPVFIPGCSSATQGYDCPLPTLATLIGAAIDPQFLSE
;
A
#
# COMPACT_ATOMS: atom_id res chain seq x y z
N MET A 1 -2.95 5.27 20.31
CA MET A 1 -3.18 3.95 19.69
C MET A 1 -2.12 3.77 18.59
N PRO A 2 -1.45 2.62 18.47
CA PRO A 2 -0.58 2.34 17.34
C PRO A 2 -1.42 2.35 16.04
N GLY A 3 -1.03 3.18 15.07
CA GLY A 3 -1.81 3.39 13.84
C GLY A 3 -1.02 3.04 12.59
N GLY A 4 -0.70 1.75 12.41
CA GLY A 4 -0.13 1.27 11.15
C GLY A 4 -1.18 1.19 10.04
N ALA A 5 -0.78 1.41 8.80
CA ALA A 5 -1.66 1.39 7.65
C ALA A 5 -1.03 0.67 6.45
N LEU A 6 -1.85 -0.12 5.76
CA LEU A 6 -1.62 -0.51 4.37
C LEU A 6 -2.21 0.58 3.48
N VAL A 7 -1.37 1.19 2.64
CA VAL A 7 -1.78 2.26 1.73
C VAL A 7 -1.73 1.75 0.30
N PHE A 8 -2.90 1.72 -0.34
CA PHE A 8 -3.06 1.40 -1.76
C PHE A 8 -3.14 2.69 -2.55
N GLU A 9 -2.19 2.89 -3.47
CA GLU A 9 -2.12 4.08 -4.31
C GLU A 9 -2.37 3.68 -5.77
N ARG A 10 -3.32 4.36 -6.43
CA ARG A 10 -3.56 4.18 -7.87
C ARG A 10 -2.76 5.21 -8.67
N TRP A 11 -1.83 4.73 -9.46
CA TRP A 11 -0.97 5.53 -10.33
C TRP A 11 -1.40 5.38 -11.79
N ARG A 12 -1.21 6.45 -12.58
CA ARG A 12 -1.29 6.42 -14.04
C ARG A 12 0.12 6.61 -14.59
N ARG A 13 0.63 5.62 -15.31
CA ARG A 13 1.92 5.66 -15.98
C ARG A 13 1.88 6.55 -17.22
N ALA A 14 3.07 6.89 -17.74
CA ALA A 14 3.22 7.70 -18.95
C ALA A 14 2.60 7.03 -20.20
N ASP A 15 2.63 5.69 -20.26
CA ASP A 15 1.96 4.88 -21.28
C ASP A 15 0.43 4.81 -21.12
N GLY A 16 -0.13 5.52 -20.14
CA GLY A 16 -1.55 5.56 -19.84
C GLY A 16 -2.06 4.41 -18.98
N GLN A 17 -1.25 3.38 -18.69
CA GLN A 17 -1.65 2.24 -17.88
C GLN A 17 -1.89 2.65 -16.43
N ARG A 18 -2.91 2.02 -15.80
CA ARG A 18 -3.20 2.20 -14.38
C ARG A 18 -2.62 1.05 -13.58
N VAL A 19 -1.81 1.39 -12.57
CA VAL A 19 -1.15 0.43 -11.69
C VAL A 19 -1.45 0.79 -10.24
N ILE A 20 -1.40 -0.23 -9.38
CA ILE A 20 -1.47 -0.08 -7.93
C ILE A 20 -0.08 -0.27 -7.35
N ARG A 21 0.27 0.59 -6.40
CA ARG A 21 1.41 0.42 -5.49
C ARG A 21 0.87 0.22 -4.08
N LEU A 22 1.46 -0.73 -3.37
CA LEU A 22 1.15 -0.98 -1.97
C LEU A 22 2.36 -0.59 -1.12
N ARG A 23 2.11 0.10 -0.02
CA ARG A 23 3.12 0.34 1.01
C ARG A 23 2.53 0.13 2.38
N TYR A 24 3.36 -0.33 3.31
CA TYR A 24 3.05 -0.31 4.72
C TYR A 24 3.71 0.91 5.35
N THR A 25 2.98 1.64 6.20
CA THR A 25 3.52 2.76 6.97
C THR A 25 3.06 2.69 8.41
N ALA A 26 3.98 3.00 9.33
CA ALA A 26 3.70 3.05 10.76
C ALA A 26 4.72 3.98 11.44
N GLN A 27 4.34 4.52 12.59
CA GLN A 27 5.27 5.24 13.45
C GLN A 27 6.28 4.26 14.08
N SER A 28 7.54 4.68 14.19
CA SER A 28 8.54 3.96 14.98
C SER A 28 8.21 4.02 16.48
N LEU A 29 8.79 3.13 17.27
CA LEU A 29 8.63 3.14 18.73
C LEU A 29 9.07 4.46 19.36
N ALA A 30 10.14 5.08 18.85
CA ALA A 30 10.60 6.39 19.30
C ALA A 30 9.57 7.49 18.98
N GLN A 31 9.03 7.52 17.76
CA GLN A 31 7.99 8.47 17.35
C GLN A 31 6.73 8.34 18.22
N LEU A 32 6.30 7.11 18.52
CA LEU A 32 5.16 6.84 19.39
C LEU A 32 5.43 7.28 20.83
N ARG A 33 6.59 6.92 21.39
CA ARG A 33 6.96 7.21 22.78
C ARG A 33 7.04 8.72 23.04
N GLU A 34 7.62 9.47 22.11
CA GLU A 34 7.79 10.91 22.21
C GLU A 34 6.57 11.71 21.75
N ARG A 35 5.52 11.03 21.25
CA ARG A 35 4.35 11.66 20.62
C ARG A 35 4.77 12.66 19.53
N ARG A 36 5.78 12.30 18.75
CA ARG A 36 6.40 13.18 17.77
C ARG A 36 5.39 13.55 16.68
N THR A 37 5.19 14.84 16.45
CA THR A 37 4.42 15.34 15.31
C THR A 37 5.10 14.91 14.02
N LEU A 38 4.36 14.25 13.13
CA LEU A 38 4.87 13.75 11.86
C LEU A 38 4.60 14.78 10.77
N THR A 39 5.62 15.16 10.03
CA THR A 39 5.48 16.01 8.84
C THR A 39 6.32 15.43 7.70
N LEU A 40 6.25 16.04 6.52
CA LEU A 40 7.15 15.65 5.41
C LEU A 40 8.61 16.05 5.71
N GLN A 41 8.82 17.08 6.54
CA GLN A 41 10.14 17.64 6.86
C GLN A 41 10.71 17.15 8.20
N ALA A 42 9.88 16.61 9.10
CA ALA A 42 10.28 16.12 10.43
C ALA A 42 9.73 14.71 10.60
N PRO A 43 10.60 13.76 10.98
CA PRO A 43 10.75 12.50 10.27
C PRO A 43 9.39 11.85 10.01
N PRO A 44 9.03 11.62 8.74
CA PRO A 44 7.77 10.96 8.41
C PRO A 44 7.71 9.60 9.09
N PRO A 45 6.51 9.00 9.23
CA PRO A 45 6.45 7.61 9.66
C PRO A 45 7.28 6.76 8.70
N PRO A 46 8.11 5.82 9.20
CA PRO A 46 8.70 4.80 8.37
C PRO A 46 7.67 4.19 7.41
N SER A 47 8.09 4.00 6.16
CA SER A 47 7.25 3.39 5.12
C SER A 47 8.10 2.48 4.26
N ALA A 48 7.55 1.33 3.89
CA ALA A 48 8.21 0.36 3.02
C ALA A 48 7.23 -0.08 1.90
N PRO A 49 7.71 -0.18 0.64
CA PRO A 49 6.91 -0.77 -0.43
C PRO A 49 6.65 -2.26 -0.13
N VAL A 50 5.46 -2.73 -0.47
CA VAL A 50 5.06 -4.13 -0.31
C VAL A 50 4.88 -4.74 -1.69
N PHE A 51 5.59 -5.83 -1.95
CA PHE A 51 5.42 -6.61 -3.17
C PHE A 51 4.12 -7.43 -3.08
N ILE A 52 3.27 -7.38 -4.11
CA ILE A 52 2.04 -8.17 -4.19
C ILE A 52 2.30 -9.40 -5.05
N PRO A 53 2.37 -10.62 -4.47
CA PRO A 53 2.57 -11.84 -5.23
C PRO A 53 1.47 -12.02 -6.28
N GLY A 54 1.85 -12.47 -7.47
CA GLY A 54 0.94 -12.71 -8.58
C GLY A 54 0.62 -11.48 -9.45
N CYS A 55 1.05 -10.26 -9.08
CA CYS A 55 0.87 -9.10 -9.97
C CYS A 55 1.98 -8.05 -9.95
N SER A 56 2.72 -7.88 -8.85
CA SER A 56 3.78 -6.87 -8.79
C SER A 56 4.95 -7.24 -9.72
N SER A 57 5.48 -6.23 -10.41
CA SER A 57 6.72 -6.32 -11.19
C SER A 57 7.92 -5.85 -10.36
N ALA A 58 9.13 -6.28 -10.69
CA ALA A 58 10.38 -5.86 -10.00
C ALA A 58 10.81 -4.40 -10.32
N THR A 59 9.84 -3.52 -10.60
CA THR A 59 10.08 -2.08 -10.73
C THR A 59 10.26 -1.44 -9.36
N GLN A 60 10.85 -0.24 -9.30
CA GLN A 60 11.10 0.47 -8.03
C GLN A 60 9.84 0.66 -7.16
N GLY A 61 8.65 0.71 -7.77
CA GLY A 61 7.37 0.87 -7.06
C GLY A 61 6.58 -0.42 -6.83
N TYR A 62 7.09 -1.58 -7.26
CA TYR A 62 6.36 -2.85 -7.29
C TYR A 62 5.00 -2.75 -7.98
N ASP A 63 4.97 -2.07 -9.12
CA ASP A 63 3.75 -1.79 -9.87
C ASP A 63 3.01 -3.09 -10.18
N CYS A 64 1.75 -3.13 -9.74
CA CYS A 64 0.79 -4.19 -9.99
C CYS A 64 -0.31 -3.65 -10.91
N PRO A 65 -0.51 -4.19 -12.13
CA PRO A 65 -1.57 -3.72 -13.02
C PRO A 65 -2.95 -3.80 -12.36
N LEU A 66 -3.73 -2.72 -12.44
CA LEU A 66 -5.04 -2.65 -11.78
C LEU A 66 -6.00 -3.80 -12.16
N PRO A 67 -6.12 -4.21 -13.45
CA PRO A 67 -6.99 -5.34 -13.80
C PRO A 67 -6.54 -6.66 -13.16
N THR A 68 -5.23 -6.92 -13.11
CA THR A 68 -4.67 -8.12 -12.47
C THR A 68 -4.93 -8.11 -10.97
N LEU A 69 -4.77 -6.96 -10.30
CA LEU A 69 -5.11 -6.85 -8.87
C LEU A 69 -6.59 -7.13 -8.62
N ALA A 70 -7.49 -6.61 -9.44
CA ALA A 70 -8.92 -6.83 -9.28
C ALA A 70 -9.27 -8.32 -9.35
N THR A 71 -8.67 -9.07 -10.29
CA THR A 71 -8.82 -10.52 -10.36
C THR A 71 -8.28 -11.22 -9.11
N LEU A 72 -7.09 -10.84 -8.63
CA LEU A 72 -6.50 -11.42 -7.43
C LEU A 72 -7.36 -11.17 -6.18
N ILE A 73 -7.87 -9.94 -6.01
CA ILE A 73 -8.74 -9.59 -4.89
C ILE A 73 -10.06 -10.37 -4.99
N GLY A 74 -10.65 -10.47 -6.18
CA GLY A 74 -11.87 -11.24 -6.39
C GLY A 74 -11.71 -12.73 -6.04
N ALA A 75 -10.52 -13.30 -6.26
CA ALA A 75 -10.21 -14.67 -5.86
C ALA A 75 -9.85 -14.82 -4.36
N ALA A 76 -9.38 -13.75 -3.72
CA ALA A 76 -8.95 -13.75 -2.32
C ALA A 76 -10.09 -13.44 -1.33
N ILE A 77 -11.15 -12.76 -1.78
CA ILE A 77 -12.33 -12.50 -0.98
C ILE A 77 -13.24 -13.72 -1.01
N ASP A 78 -13.63 -14.18 0.17
CA ASP A 78 -14.67 -15.20 0.30
C ASP A 78 -16.06 -14.54 0.08
N PRO A 79 -16.79 -14.96 -0.97
CA PRO A 79 -18.07 -14.33 -1.32
C PRO A 79 -19.13 -14.39 -0.22
N GLN A 80 -19.03 -15.33 0.72
CA GLN A 80 -20.03 -15.46 1.80
C GLN A 80 -20.03 -14.26 2.76
N PHE A 81 -18.97 -13.44 2.76
CA PHE A 81 -18.83 -12.26 3.60
C PHE A 81 -19.02 -10.94 2.84
N LEU A 82 -19.47 -10.99 1.58
CA LEU A 82 -19.88 -9.79 0.85
C LEU A 82 -21.35 -9.50 1.17
N SER A 83 -21.61 -8.42 1.90
CA SER A 83 -22.96 -7.88 2.07
C SER A 83 -23.43 -7.18 0.80
N GLU A 84 -24.71 -7.34 0.44
CA GLU A 84 -25.36 -6.63 -0.69
C GLU A 84 -25.46 -5.12 -0.47
#